data_AF-A0A9W9BL69-F1
#
_entry.id   AF-A0A9W9BL69-F1
#
_cell.length_a   1.000
_cell.length_b   1.000
_cell.length_c   1.000
_cell.angle_alpha   90.00
_cell.angle_beta   90.00
_cell.angle_gamma   90.00
#
_symmetry.space_group_name_H-M   'P 1'
#
loop_
_entity.id
_entity.type
_entity.pdbx_description
1 polymer ?
#
loop_
_entity_poly.entity_id
_entity_poly.type
_entity_poly.pdbx_seq_one_letter_code
_entity_poly.pdbx_strand_id
1 'polypeptide(L)'
;MFLALDCGKSLLRELLVFIAVWDKDEQSLIFQVTTQIVEAIHHSALVPYAWNSLRIPKDIISPAQTVLLRLVNHMLRARAASSTTQDSKDQTRDLKLVHFFFSFFRSRIVPECAALMHLQAQIREENRDPAEFPVDSWDMERAKDGLSQYLEFLTTVAEMVDMRPHLIEWQAIYDLITILSSLEAAVPKKPLVEVPKRAPAAESTSNASNNASNDPMVERPYATGDEGVSPSPPPPPLQEPAHKFPWSGIKGQIFTIIATLLQPPPGQSTPGNAQVQMQMMKYNGIVPLLNCCAYDDHNPFAKERVTICLKWLLDGCEAANNFFRELVNLAPQPNLRPPPGGTTVSTIKLDGVQGEVKVQVRSNTAPPLADRGASSTDELLEKAAELNLGLNQSKSGSRSNIEEDFMA
;
A
#
# COMPACT_ATOMS: atom_id res chain seq x y z
N MET A 1 -18.97 -28.67 25.42
CA MET A 1 -18.55 -29.98 24.88
C MET A 1 -17.70 -29.84 23.62
N PHE A 2 -18.15 -29.08 22.61
CA PHE A 2 -17.44 -28.92 21.33
C PHE A 2 -15.95 -28.54 21.46
N LEU A 3 -15.62 -27.46 22.18
CA LEU A 3 -14.21 -27.06 22.40
C LEU A 3 -13.50 -27.83 23.53
N ALA A 4 -14.25 -28.61 24.31
CA ALA A 4 -13.69 -29.36 25.45
C ALA A 4 -13.03 -30.67 25.00
N LEU A 5 -13.47 -31.26 23.88
CA LEU A 5 -12.97 -32.52 23.36
C LEU A 5 -11.97 -32.27 22.21
N ASP A 6 -10.94 -33.12 22.11
CA ASP A 6 -9.94 -33.01 21.04
C ASP A 6 -10.52 -33.22 19.64
N CYS A 7 -11.52 -34.10 19.51
CA CYS A 7 -12.23 -34.31 18.26
C CYS A 7 -12.98 -33.05 17.80
N GLY A 8 -13.61 -32.32 18.71
CA GLY A 8 -14.31 -31.07 18.38
C GLY A 8 -13.36 -29.93 18.05
N LYS A 9 -12.23 -29.80 18.75
CA LYS A 9 -11.14 -28.86 18.38
C LYS A 9 -10.57 -29.16 16.99
N SER A 10 -10.37 -30.44 16.69
CA SER A 10 -9.86 -30.89 15.38
C SER A 10 -10.88 -30.60 14.28
N LEU A 11 -12.16 -30.90 14.50
CA LEU A 11 -13.22 -30.58 13.55
C LEU A 11 -13.30 -29.07 13.27
N LEU A 12 -13.25 -28.22 14.31
CA LEU A 12 -13.21 -26.78 14.12
C LEU A 12 -12.01 -26.34 13.27
N ARG A 13 -10.82 -26.89 13.53
CA ARG A 13 -9.62 -26.59 12.73
C ARG A 13 -9.83 -26.97 11.26
N GLU A 14 -10.33 -28.16 10.98
CA GLU A 14 -10.54 -28.64 9.61
C GLU A 14 -11.60 -27.80 8.88
N LEU A 15 -12.69 -27.39 9.54
CA LEU A 15 -13.68 -26.48 8.95
C LEU A 15 -13.04 -25.15 8.53
N LEU A 16 -12.21 -24.57 9.40
CA LEU A 16 -11.53 -23.30 9.14
C LEU A 16 -10.47 -23.44 8.03
N VAL A 17 -9.68 -24.52 8.05
CA VAL A 17 -8.69 -24.80 7.00
C VAL A 17 -9.37 -25.06 5.66
N PHE A 18 -10.51 -25.76 5.65
CA PHE A 18 -11.28 -25.98 4.43
C PHE A 18 -11.75 -24.65 3.81
N ILE A 19 -12.23 -23.71 4.62
CA ILE A 19 -12.59 -22.37 4.17
C ILE A 19 -11.38 -21.64 3.57
N ALA A 20 -10.20 -21.73 4.21
CA ALA A 20 -8.97 -21.11 3.72
C ALA A 20 -8.51 -21.70 2.38
N VAL A 21 -8.36 -23.03 2.33
CA VAL A 21 -7.74 -23.75 1.20
C VAL A 21 -8.61 -23.63 -0.06
N TRP A 22 -9.93 -23.64 0.10
CA TRP A 22 -10.86 -23.55 -1.02
C TRP A 22 -11.39 -22.14 -1.27
N ASP A 23 -10.77 -21.13 -0.64
CA ASP A 23 -11.13 -19.72 -0.68
C ASP A 23 -12.64 -19.49 -0.69
N LYS A 24 -13.32 -20.06 0.30
CA LYS A 24 -14.78 -20.02 0.36
C LYS A 24 -15.24 -18.61 0.68
N ASP A 25 -16.16 -18.10 -0.13
CA ASP A 25 -16.75 -16.78 0.05
C ASP A 25 -17.79 -16.75 1.19
N GLU A 26 -18.24 -15.55 1.53
CA GLU A 26 -19.24 -15.32 2.58
C GLU A 26 -20.62 -15.90 2.26
N GLN A 27 -20.89 -16.13 0.96
CA GLN A 27 -22.16 -16.68 0.47
C GLN A 27 -22.23 -18.20 0.58
N SER A 28 -21.09 -18.87 0.66
CA SER A 28 -21.02 -20.32 0.77
C SER A 28 -21.65 -20.83 2.08
N LEU A 29 -22.39 -21.94 1.97
CA LEU A 29 -23.05 -22.57 3.13
C LEU A 29 -22.06 -22.89 4.25
N ILE A 30 -20.88 -23.39 3.89
CA ILE A 30 -19.84 -23.75 4.86
C ILE A 30 -19.35 -22.54 5.65
N PHE A 31 -19.19 -21.39 4.99
CA PHE A 31 -18.80 -20.15 5.66
C PHE A 31 -19.90 -19.66 6.60
N GLN A 32 -21.16 -19.67 6.15
CA GLN A 32 -22.31 -19.24 6.95
C GLN A 32 -22.51 -20.11 8.19
N VAL A 33 -22.48 -21.44 8.04
CA VAL A 33 -22.59 -22.38 9.16
C VAL A 33 -21.42 -22.22 10.13
N THR A 34 -20.20 -22.07 9.63
CA THR A 34 -19.03 -21.86 10.50
C THR A 34 -19.08 -20.52 11.22
N THR A 35 -19.63 -19.48 10.58
CA THR A 35 -19.88 -18.18 11.22
C THR A 35 -20.82 -18.34 12.42
N GLN A 36 -21.94 -19.06 12.27
CA GLN A 36 -22.88 -19.30 13.38
C GLN A 36 -22.23 -20.10 14.52
N ILE A 37 -21.34 -21.05 14.20
CA ILE A 37 -20.55 -21.78 15.22
C ILE A 37 -19.63 -20.81 15.97
N VAL A 38 -18.92 -19.92 15.26
CA VAL A 38 -18.03 -18.92 15.86
C VAL A 38 -18.82 -17.91 16.69
N GLU A 39 -20.00 -17.48 16.24
CA GLU A 39 -20.91 -16.63 17.00
C GLU A 39 -21.35 -17.29 18.32
N ALA A 40 -21.69 -18.58 18.30
CA ALA A 40 -22.04 -19.32 19.51
C ALA A 40 -20.83 -19.46 20.48
N ILE A 41 -19.62 -19.65 19.93
CA ILE A 41 -18.37 -19.67 20.70
C ILE A 41 -18.11 -18.29 21.33
N HIS A 42 -18.32 -17.21 20.58
CA HIS A 42 -18.21 -15.83 21.09
C HIS A 42 -19.26 -15.51 22.14
N HIS A 43 -20.50 -15.95 21.93
CA HIS A 43 -21.55 -15.81 22.92
C HIS A 43 -21.16 -16.50 24.24
N SER A 44 -20.42 -17.61 24.17
CA SER A 44 -19.89 -18.29 25.36
C SER A 44 -18.58 -17.69 25.91
N ALA A 45 -18.07 -16.60 25.33
CA ALA A 45 -16.77 -15.98 25.63
C ALA A 45 -15.57 -16.93 25.47
N LEU A 46 -15.66 -17.91 24.57
CA LEU A 46 -14.65 -18.95 24.36
C LEU A 46 -13.74 -18.73 23.14
N VAL A 47 -13.90 -17.62 22.40
CA VAL A 47 -13.02 -17.33 21.24
C VAL A 47 -11.54 -17.27 21.63
N PRO A 48 -11.12 -16.64 22.75
CA PRO A 48 -9.71 -16.67 23.16
C PRO A 48 -9.18 -18.09 23.39
N TYR A 49 -10.00 -18.98 23.94
CA TYR A 49 -9.62 -20.38 24.14
C TYR A 49 -9.52 -21.14 22.80
N ALA A 50 -10.49 -20.93 21.90
CA ALA A 50 -10.45 -21.50 20.55
C ALA A 50 -9.23 -21.01 19.76
N TRP A 51 -8.94 -19.71 19.80
CA TRP A 51 -7.78 -19.09 19.16
C TRP A 51 -6.46 -19.76 19.56
N ASN A 52 -6.25 -19.97 20.86
CA ASN A 52 -5.05 -20.61 21.37
C ASN A 52 -4.98 -22.10 21.00
N SER A 53 -6.14 -22.78 20.94
CA SER A 53 -6.21 -24.20 20.54
C SER A 53 -5.94 -24.45 19.05
N LEU A 54 -6.17 -23.45 18.21
CA LEU A 54 -5.97 -23.52 16.76
C LEU A 54 -4.53 -23.22 16.33
N ARG A 55 -3.69 -22.75 17.26
CA ARG A 55 -2.33 -22.31 16.98
C ARG A 55 -1.39 -23.46 16.62
N ILE A 56 -0.59 -23.24 15.58
CA ILE A 56 0.58 -24.03 15.21
C ILE A 56 1.82 -23.25 15.62
N PRO A 57 2.69 -23.77 16.50
CA PRO A 57 3.80 -22.99 17.07
C PRO A 57 4.79 -22.39 16.06
N LYS A 58 4.98 -23.05 14.89
CA LYS A 58 5.87 -22.58 13.81
C LYS A 58 5.33 -21.30 13.14
N ASP A 59 4.01 -21.17 13.05
CA ASP A 59 3.40 -20.06 12.32
C ASP A 59 3.30 -18.80 13.21
N ILE A 60 3.53 -17.63 12.61
CA ILE A 60 3.21 -16.35 13.25
C ILE A 60 1.69 -16.31 13.52
N ILE A 61 0.90 -16.64 12.48
CA ILE A 61 -0.55 -16.86 12.53
C ILE A 61 -0.86 -18.09 11.69
N SER A 62 -1.55 -19.06 12.28
CA SER A 62 -1.92 -20.28 11.56
C SER A 62 -3.09 -20.05 10.62
N PRO A 63 -3.22 -20.82 9.52
CA PRO A 63 -4.34 -20.66 8.57
C PRO A 63 -5.73 -20.69 9.24
N ALA A 64 -5.94 -21.60 10.20
CA ALA A 64 -7.18 -21.66 10.95
C ALA A 64 -7.43 -20.41 11.83
N GLN A 65 -6.37 -19.82 12.37
CA GLN A 65 -6.46 -18.57 13.12
C GLN A 65 -6.82 -17.40 12.19
N THR A 66 -6.21 -17.31 11.01
CA THR A 66 -6.55 -16.30 9.99
C THR A 66 -8.04 -16.35 9.66
N VAL A 67 -8.59 -17.53 9.37
CA VAL A 67 -10.02 -17.67 9.07
C VAL A 67 -10.90 -17.39 10.29
N LEU A 68 -10.51 -17.82 11.50
CA LEU A 68 -11.26 -17.47 12.71
C LEU A 68 -11.35 -15.95 12.88
N LEU A 69 -10.26 -15.22 12.66
CA LEU A 69 -10.25 -13.76 12.70
C LEU A 69 -11.14 -13.15 11.62
N ARG A 70 -11.11 -13.71 10.40
CA ARG A 70 -11.99 -13.31 9.29
C ARG A 70 -13.48 -13.46 9.64
N LEU A 71 -13.85 -14.59 10.24
CA LEU A 71 -15.22 -14.86 10.69
C LEU A 71 -15.65 -13.93 11.83
N VAL A 72 -14.74 -13.65 12.78
CA VAL A 72 -14.98 -12.65 13.84
C VAL A 72 -15.19 -11.26 13.23
N ASN A 73 -14.37 -10.88 12.25
CA ASN A 73 -14.48 -9.61 11.56
C ASN A 73 -15.84 -9.47 10.86
N HIS A 74 -16.24 -10.52 10.14
CA HIS A 74 -17.55 -10.60 9.49
C HIS A 74 -18.71 -10.46 10.50
N MET A 75 -18.66 -11.18 11.62
CA MET A 75 -19.66 -11.07 12.70
C MET A 75 -19.76 -9.63 13.26
N LEU A 76 -18.63 -8.96 13.50
CA LEU A 76 -18.63 -7.59 14.02
C LEU A 76 -19.18 -6.58 12.99
N ARG A 77 -18.84 -6.75 11.71
CA ARG A 77 -19.36 -5.92 10.61
C ARG A 77 -20.87 -6.08 10.46
N ALA A 78 -21.37 -7.32 10.50
CA ALA A 78 -22.80 -7.61 10.43
C ALA A 78 -23.58 -6.94 11.57
N ARG A 79 -23.01 -6.96 12.79
CA ARG A 79 -23.60 -6.30 13.97
C ARG A 79 -23.59 -4.78 13.88
N ALA A 80 -22.49 -4.19 13.39
CA ALA A 80 -22.40 -2.74 13.19
C ALA A 80 -23.42 -2.22 12.16
N ALA A 81 -23.74 -3.03 11.15
CA ALA A 81 -24.77 -2.70 10.16
C ALA A 81 -26.20 -2.88 10.69
N SER A 82 -26.42 -3.79 11.65
CA SER A 82 -27.73 -4.00 12.25
C SER A 82 -28.07 -2.86 13.23
N SER A 83 -29.02 -1.99 12.87
CA SER A 83 -29.50 -0.86 13.68
C SER A 83 -30.31 -1.27 14.93
N THR A 84 -30.25 -2.55 15.32
CA THR A 84 -30.94 -3.03 16.51
C THR A 84 -30.16 -2.56 17.74
N THR A 85 -30.86 -2.01 18.73
CA THR A 85 -30.29 -1.60 20.02
C THR A 85 -29.46 -2.76 20.58
N GLN A 86 -28.13 -2.70 20.43
CA GLN A 86 -27.26 -3.74 20.98
C GLN A 86 -27.38 -3.71 22.49
N ASP A 87 -27.57 -4.88 23.09
CA ASP A 87 -27.52 -5.00 24.54
C ASP A 87 -26.15 -4.55 25.05
N SER A 88 -26.12 -3.75 26.11
CA SER A 88 -24.87 -3.24 26.73
C SER A 88 -23.88 -4.35 27.10
N LYS A 89 -24.40 -5.56 27.40
CA LYS A 89 -23.61 -6.76 27.65
C LYS A 89 -22.91 -7.29 26.39
N ASP A 90 -23.56 -7.20 25.23
CA ASP A 90 -23.01 -7.61 23.95
C ASP A 90 -21.89 -6.67 23.53
N GLN A 91 -22.10 -5.37 23.66
CA GLN A 91 -21.07 -4.36 23.39
C GLN A 91 -19.83 -4.56 24.27
N THR A 92 -20.01 -4.84 25.56
CA THR A 92 -18.90 -5.14 26.48
C THR A 92 -18.13 -6.41 26.07
N ARG A 93 -18.83 -7.42 25.57
CA ARG A 93 -18.24 -8.69 25.11
C ARG A 93 -17.43 -8.48 23.83
N ASP A 94 -17.98 -7.72 22.90
CA ASP A 94 -17.34 -7.35 21.63
C ASP A 94 -16.07 -6.53 21.91
N LEU A 95 -16.15 -5.55 22.83
CA LEU A 95 -14.98 -4.79 23.27
C LEU A 95 -13.87 -5.68 23.86
N LYS A 96 -14.23 -6.63 24.72
CA LYS A 96 -13.27 -7.59 25.30
C LYS A 96 -12.63 -8.47 24.24
N LEU A 97 -13.40 -8.89 23.23
CA LEU A 97 -12.90 -9.67 22.11
C LEU A 97 -11.90 -8.86 21.27
N VAL A 98 -12.26 -7.61 20.94
CA VAL A 98 -11.39 -6.68 20.22
C VAL A 98 -10.10 -6.43 20.99
N HIS A 99 -10.20 -6.16 22.29
CA HIS A 99 -9.04 -5.97 23.15
C HIS A 99 -8.13 -7.21 23.20
N PHE A 100 -8.71 -8.42 23.24
CA PHE A 100 -7.93 -9.67 23.17
C PHE A 100 -7.11 -9.76 21.88
N PHE A 101 -7.76 -9.56 20.73
CA PHE A 101 -7.06 -9.62 19.44
C PHE A 101 -6.04 -8.50 19.30
N PHE A 102 -6.35 -7.30 19.74
CA PHE A 102 -5.41 -6.19 19.72
C PHE A 102 -4.19 -6.45 20.62
N SER A 103 -4.40 -7.00 21.82
CA SER A 103 -3.32 -7.39 22.72
C SER A 103 -2.42 -8.45 22.10
N PHE A 104 -3.01 -9.44 21.41
CA PHE A 104 -2.26 -10.48 20.70
C PHE A 104 -1.50 -9.92 19.49
N PHE A 105 -2.12 -9.01 18.74
CA PHE A 105 -1.50 -8.29 17.63
C PHE A 105 -0.23 -7.58 18.10
N ARG A 106 -0.32 -6.78 19.15
CA ARG A 106 0.80 -6.02 19.73
C ARG A 106 1.89 -6.90 20.32
N SER A 107 1.52 -7.89 21.12
CA SER A 107 2.51 -8.67 21.89
C SER A 107 3.19 -9.77 21.08
N ARG A 108 2.61 -10.16 19.93
CA ARG A 108 3.09 -11.29 19.14
C ARG A 108 3.22 -10.98 17.66
N ILE A 109 2.15 -10.52 17.01
CA ILE A 109 2.15 -10.41 15.54
C ILE A 109 3.11 -9.32 15.08
N VAL A 110 3.04 -8.13 15.70
CA VAL A 110 3.88 -6.99 15.36
C VAL A 110 5.36 -7.31 15.57
N PRO A 111 5.83 -7.83 16.73
CA PRO A 111 7.23 -8.17 16.93
C PRO A 111 7.76 -9.23 15.96
N GLU A 112 7.00 -10.30 15.69
CA GLU A 112 7.45 -11.40 14.82
C GLU A 112 7.56 -10.91 13.36
N CYS A 113 6.57 -10.16 12.85
CA CYS A 113 6.64 -9.56 11.51
C CYS A 113 7.76 -8.52 11.40
N ALA A 114 7.91 -7.65 12.41
CA ALA A 114 8.98 -6.66 12.45
C ALA A 114 10.36 -7.31 12.50
N ALA A 115 10.51 -8.44 13.19
CA ALA A 115 11.76 -9.20 13.22
C ALA A 115 12.12 -9.74 11.82
N LEU A 116 11.17 -10.33 11.10
CA LEU A 116 11.39 -10.78 9.71
C LEU A 116 11.80 -9.61 8.80
N MET A 117 11.06 -8.49 8.86
CA MET A 117 11.37 -7.27 8.10
C MET A 117 12.75 -6.71 8.47
N HIS A 118 13.10 -6.70 9.75
CA HIS A 118 14.43 -6.27 10.20
C HIS A 118 15.53 -7.16 9.61
N LEU A 119 15.34 -8.48 9.57
CA LEU A 119 16.29 -9.37 8.91
C LEU A 119 16.40 -9.12 7.40
N GLN A 120 15.28 -8.86 6.72
CA GLN A 120 15.31 -8.45 5.31
C GLN A 120 16.12 -7.17 5.12
N ALA A 121 15.97 -6.18 6.01
CA ALA A 121 16.74 -4.94 5.96
C ALA A 121 18.24 -5.18 6.18
N GLN A 122 18.63 -6.01 7.15
CA GLN A 122 20.04 -6.36 7.40
C GLN A 122 20.67 -7.09 6.21
N ILE A 123 19.94 -8.02 5.59
CA ILE A 123 20.40 -8.73 4.40
C ILE A 123 20.54 -7.76 3.22
N ARG A 124 19.59 -6.84 3.07
CA ARG A 124 19.61 -5.81 2.02
C ARG A 124 20.78 -4.84 2.17
N GLU A 125 21.18 -4.52 3.39
CA GLU A 125 22.34 -3.68 3.71
C GLU A 125 23.67 -4.45 3.66
N GLU A 126 23.66 -5.72 3.23
CA GLU A 126 24.83 -6.62 3.18
C GLU A 126 25.47 -6.88 4.55
N ASN A 127 24.74 -6.59 5.64
CA ASN A 127 25.19 -6.84 7.01
C ASN A 127 24.97 -8.30 7.45
N ARG A 128 24.21 -9.09 6.69
CA ARG A 128 23.88 -10.50 7.01
C ARG A 128 23.75 -11.35 5.75
N ASP A 129 24.15 -12.62 5.84
CA ASP A 129 24.02 -13.57 4.73
C ASP A 129 22.54 -13.94 4.49
N PRO A 130 22.04 -13.83 3.23
CA PRO A 130 20.72 -14.34 2.84
C PRO A 130 20.39 -15.77 3.29
N ALA A 131 21.38 -16.65 3.41
CA ALA A 131 21.19 -18.03 3.84
C ALA A 131 20.77 -18.17 5.32
N GLU A 132 20.98 -17.12 6.13
CA GLU A 132 20.57 -17.08 7.53
C GLU A 132 19.11 -16.66 7.74
N PHE A 133 18.37 -16.42 6.66
CA PHE A 133 16.95 -16.08 6.76
C PHE A 133 16.15 -17.30 7.25
N PRO A 134 15.36 -17.18 8.34
CA PRO A 134 14.89 -18.33 9.10
C PRO A 134 13.68 -19.06 8.51
N VAL A 135 13.08 -18.51 7.45
CA VAL A 135 11.79 -18.97 6.91
C VAL A 135 11.82 -19.03 5.39
N ASP A 136 10.95 -19.86 4.83
CA ASP A 136 10.79 -19.97 3.38
C ASP A 136 9.72 -19.00 2.84
N SER A 137 9.53 -18.98 1.52
CA SER A 137 8.58 -18.05 0.88
C SER A 137 7.12 -18.37 1.24
N TRP A 138 6.79 -19.63 1.54
CA TRP A 138 5.44 -20.03 1.96
C TRP A 138 5.13 -19.54 3.38
N ASP A 139 6.09 -19.64 4.28
CA ASP A 139 6.00 -19.08 5.62
C ASP A 139 5.82 -17.54 5.55
N MET A 140 6.50 -16.85 4.62
CA MET A 140 6.32 -15.40 4.38
C MET A 140 4.92 -15.06 3.86
N GLU A 141 4.39 -15.84 2.91
CA GLU A 141 3.01 -15.67 2.42
C GLU A 141 2.00 -15.81 3.56
N ARG A 142 2.13 -16.85 4.39
CA ARG A 142 1.25 -17.06 5.55
C ARG A 142 1.36 -15.92 6.57
N ALA A 143 2.57 -15.44 6.85
CA ALA A 143 2.79 -14.31 7.73
C ALA A 143 2.11 -13.04 7.19
N LYS A 144 2.24 -12.78 5.88
CA LYS A 144 1.57 -11.66 5.20
C LYS A 144 0.06 -11.79 5.26
N ASP A 145 -0.51 -12.96 4.95
CA ASP A 145 -1.96 -13.17 4.95
C ASP A 145 -2.55 -12.97 6.34
N GLY A 146 -1.89 -13.53 7.36
CA GLY A 146 -2.28 -13.30 8.75
C GLY A 146 -2.21 -11.83 9.16
N LEU A 147 -1.11 -11.14 8.82
CA LEU A 147 -0.95 -9.71 9.10
C LEU A 147 -2.03 -8.87 8.38
N SER A 148 -2.28 -9.15 7.10
CA SER A 148 -3.33 -8.52 6.30
C SER A 148 -4.70 -8.69 6.95
N GLN A 149 -5.02 -9.90 7.44
CA GLN A 149 -6.29 -10.15 8.11
C GLN A 149 -6.44 -9.38 9.42
N TYR A 150 -5.35 -9.22 10.19
CA TYR A 150 -5.35 -8.34 11.37
C TYR A 150 -5.57 -6.88 10.99
N LEU A 151 -4.95 -6.38 9.93
CA LEU A 151 -5.14 -5.01 9.48
C LEU A 151 -6.56 -4.77 8.94
N GLU A 152 -7.15 -5.75 8.26
CA GLU A 152 -8.57 -5.68 7.86
C GLU A 152 -9.51 -5.64 9.07
N PHE A 153 -9.22 -6.47 10.09
CA PHE A 153 -9.94 -6.45 11.36
C PHE A 153 -9.83 -5.08 12.05
N LEU A 154 -8.63 -4.52 12.17
CA LEU A 154 -8.41 -3.21 12.77
C LEU A 154 -9.04 -2.07 11.96
N THR A 155 -9.11 -2.21 10.63
CA THR A 155 -9.84 -1.26 9.77
C THR A 155 -11.32 -1.25 10.15
N THR A 156 -11.93 -2.43 10.26
CA THR A 156 -13.35 -2.56 10.64
C THR A 156 -13.59 -1.99 12.04
N VAL A 157 -12.72 -2.29 13.01
CA VAL A 157 -12.82 -1.74 14.37
C VAL A 157 -12.64 -0.21 14.39
N ALA A 158 -11.75 0.34 13.55
CA ALA A 158 -11.53 1.78 13.46
C ALA A 158 -12.71 2.53 12.84
N GLU A 159 -13.54 1.87 12.02
CA GLU A 159 -14.76 2.45 11.44
C GLU A 159 -15.95 2.43 12.42
N MET A 160 -15.92 1.54 13.42
CA MET A 160 -16.95 1.47 14.45
C MET A 160 -16.84 2.65 15.43
N VAL A 161 -17.89 3.46 15.51
CA VAL A 161 -17.94 4.70 16.32
C VAL A 161 -17.59 4.45 17.79
N ASP A 162 -18.09 3.36 18.38
CA ASP A 162 -17.89 3.05 19.80
C ASP A 162 -16.52 2.41 20.10
N MET A 163 -15.91 1.74 19.12
CA MET A 163 -14.67 0.99 19.33
C MET A 163 -13.43 1.80 18.91
N ARG A 164 -13.57 2.72 17.97
CA ARG A 164 -12.50 3.59 17.49
C ARG A 164 -11.77 4.36 18.61
N PRO A 165 -12.45 4.96 19.61
CA PRO A 165 -11.76 5.66 20.70
C PRO A 165 -10.82 4.75 21.49
N HIS A 166 -11.17 3.47 21.65
CA HIS A 166 -10.33 2.51 22.35
C HIS A 166 -9.05 2.17 21.58
N LEU A 167 -9.08 2.07 20.25
CA LEU A 167 -7.84 1.92 19.46
C LEU A 167 -6.89 3.11 19.61
N ILE A 168 -7.44 4.33 19.75
CA ILE A 168 -6.67 5.54 19.99
C ILE A 168 -6.07 5.52 21.39
N GLU A 169 -6.89 5.21 22.41
CA GLU A 169 -6.47 5.09 23.81
C GLU A 169 -5.36 4.04 23.98
N TRP A 170 -5.53 2.88 23.33
CA TRP A 170 -4.54 1.82 23.36
C TRP A 170 -3.31 2.12 22.49
N GLN A 171 -3.29 3.25 21.76
CA GLN A 171 -2.16 3.73 20.96
C GLN A 171 -1.81 2.81 19.79
N ALA A 172 -2.81 2.34 19.03
CA ALA A 172 -2.61 1.51 17.84
C ALA A 172 -1.63 2.12 16.81
N ILE A 173 -1.49 3.45 16.78
CA ILE A 173 -0.51 4.15 15.94
C ILE A 173 0.92 3.65 16.17
N TYR A 174 1.31 3.33 17.40
CA TYR A 174 2.65 2.82 17.69
C TYR A 174 2.95 1.54 16.89
N ASP A 175 2.03 0.58 16.93
CA ASP A 175 2.19 -0.71 16.26
C ASP A 175 2.18 -0.55 14.73
N LEU A 176 1.29 0.30 14.21
CA LEU A 176 1.18 0.60 12.78
C LEU A 176 2.44 1.27 12.24
N ILE A 177 2.99 2.25 12.96
CA ILE A 177 4.24 2.93 12.57
C ILE A 177 5.44 2.01 12.71
N THR A 178 5.46 1.11 13.69
CA THR A 178 6.52 0.10 13.83
C THR A 178 6.58 -0.80 12.59
N ILE A 179 5.43 -1.33 12.15
CA ILE A 179 5.38 -2.15 10.93
C ILE A 179 5.74 -1.31 9.70
N LEU A 180 5.18 -0.10 9.56
CA LEU A 180 5.44 0.77 8.42
C LEU A 180 6.93 1.12 8.28
N SER A 181 7.59 1.47 9.38
CA SER A 181 9.02 1.79 9.40
C SER A 181 9.86 0.56 9.05
N SER A 182 9.48 -0.61 9.56
CA SER A 182 10.15 -1.87 9.26
C SER A 182 10.03 -2.22 7.78
N LEU A 183 8.86 -1.98 7.17
CA LEU A 183 8.64 -2.18 5.73
C LEU A 183 9.48 -1.25 4.85
N GLU A 184 9.62 0.02 5.22
CA GLU A 184 10.45 0.98 4.48
C GLU A 184 11.93 0.56 4.47
N ALA A 185 12.42 0.02 5.58
CA ALA A 185 13.78 -0.50 5.68
C ALA A 185 13.95 -1.83 4.91
N ALA A 186 13.00 -2.75 5.09
CA ALA A 186 13.05 -4.11 4.55
C ALA A 186 12.93 -4.18 3.02
N VAL A 187 11.96 -3.46 2.46
CA VAL A 187 11.53 -3.64 1.07
C VAL A 187 12.03 -2.50 0.19
N PRO A 188 12.86 -2.77 -0.84
CA PRO A 188 13.24 -1.74 -1.80
C PRO A 188 12.01 -1.32 -2.64
N LYS A 189 11.91 -0.03 -2.92
CA LYS A 189 10.86 0.51 -3.79
C LYS A 189 11.05 -0.04 -5.20
N LYS A 190 9.99 -0.61 -5.77
CA LYS A 190 10.03 -1.15 -7.13
C LYS A 190 9.78 -0.02 -8.13
N PRO A 191 10.74 0.30 -9.02
CA PRO A 191 10.58 1.36 -10.00
C PRO A 191 9.57 0.96 -11.08
N LEU A 192 9.02 1.96 -11.80
CA LEU A 192 8.03 1.74 -12.87
C LEU A 192 8.67 1.07 -14.10
N VAL A 193 9.94 1.36 -14.37
CA VAL A 193 10.70 0.82 -15.49
C VAL A 193 11.98 0.19 -14.97
N GLU A 194 12.13 -1.11 -15.16
CA GLU A 194 13.41 -1.79 -14.99
C GLU A 194 14.26 -1.56 -16.23
N VAL A 195 15.31 -0.75 -16.12
CA VAL A 195 16.31 -0.64 -17.19
C VAL A 195 17.10 -1.95 -17.19
N PRO A 196 17.15 -2.72 -18.31
CA PRO A 196 17.91 -3.95 -18.35
C PRO A 196 19.36 -3.67 -17.97
N LYS A 197 19.87 -4.33 -16.93
CA LYS A 197 21.29 -4.26 -16.56
C LYS A 197 22.09 -4.74 -17.76
N ARG A 198 22.79 -3.82 -18.43
CA ARG A 198 23.72 -4.15 -19.51
C ARG A 198 24.77 -5.08 -18.91
N ALA A 199 24.80 -6.34 -19.36
CA ALA A 199 25.81 -7.31 -18.95
C ALA A 199 27.20 -6.68 -19.13
N PRO A 200 28.16 -6.90 -18.22
CA PRO A 200 29.52 -6.42 -18.42
C PRO A 200 30.05 -7.04 -19.72
N ALA A 201 30.40 -6.18 -20.67
CA ALA A 201 31.14 -6.60 -21.85
C ALA A 201 32.44 -7.23 -21.34
N ALA A 202 32.59 -8.54 -21.55
CA ALA A 202 33.83 -9.23 -21.26
C ALA A 202 34.96 -8.52 -22.03
N GLU A 203 35.85 -7.86 -21.29
CA GLU A 203 37.05 -7.27 -21.82
C GLU A 203 37.90 -8.39 -22.43
N SER A 204 38.01 -8.35 -23.75
CA SER A 204 38.93 -9.13 -24.55
C SER A 204 40.38 -8.83 -24.13
N THR A 205 40.96 -9.67 -23.28
CA THR A 205 42.41 -9.75 -23.13
C THR A 205 42.91 -10.92 -23.96
N SER A 206 43.59 -10.57 -25.04
CA SER A 206 44.34 -11.46 -25.92
C SER A 206 45.43 -12.21 -25.15
N ASN A 207 45.38 -13.55 -25.20
CA ASN A 207 46.58 -14.37 -25.41
C ASN A 207 46.18 -15.74 -25.95
N ALA A 208 46.74 -16.07 -27.10
CA ALA A 208 46.45 -17.26 -27.90
C ALA A 208 47.31 -18.47 -27.48
N SER A 209 46.72 -19.67 -27.48
CA SER A 209 47.24 -20.82 -28.26
C SER A 209 46.31 -22.05 -28.21
N ASN A 210 45.67 -22.32 -29.35
CA ASN A 210 45.41 -23.60 -30.03
C ASN A 210 44.64 -24.75 -29.32
N ASN A 211 43.41 -25.03 -29.76
CA ASN A 211 43.19 -26.10 -30.76
C ASN A 211 41.78 -26.06 -31.41
N ALA A 212 41.74 -26.51 -32.66
CA ALA A 212 40.76 -26.22 -33.70
C ALA A 212 39.45 -27.03 -33.69
N SER A 213 38.35 -26.41 -34.16
CA SER A 213 37.55 -26.88 -35.33
C SER A 213 36.34 -25.95 -35.59
N ASN A 214 36.46 -25.06 -36.59
CA ASN A 214 35.33 -24.37 -37.23
C ASN A 214 34.93 -25.18 -38.47
N ASP A 215 33.63 -25.44 -38.66
CA ASP A 215 33.07 -25.73 -39.98
C ASP A 215 31.75 -24.93 -40.15
N PRO A 216 31.47 -24.33 -41.32
CA PRO A 216 30.53 -23.23 -41.46
C PRO A 216 29.09 -23.68 -41.79
N MET A 217 28.16 -22.81 -41.45
CA MET A 217 26.73 -22.89 -41.71
C MET A 217 26.44 -22.96 -43.22
N VAL A 218 25.91 -24.10 -43.69
CA VAL A 218 25.41 -24.28 -45.06
C VAL A 218 23.89 -24.40 -45.01
N GLU A 219 23.19 -23.35 -45.46
CA GLU A 219 21.75 -23.40 -45.76
C GLU A 219 21.51 -24.33 -46.96
N ARG A 220 20.73 -25.40 -46.78
CA ARG A 220 20.29 -26.31 -47.85
C ARG A 220 18.83 -26.01 -48.21
N PRO A 221 18.53 -25.46 -49.41
CA PRO A 221 17.17 -25.00 -49.76
C PRO A 221 16.13 -26.07 -50.12
N TYR A 222 16.38 -27.37 -49.87
CA TYR A 222 15.40 -28.44 -50.13
C TYR A 222 15.60 -29.62 -49.17
N ALA A 223 15.21 -29.44 -47.90
CA ALA A 223 14.97 -30.54 -46.98
C ALA A 223 13.48 -30.53 -46.61
N THR A 224 12.67 -31.24 -47.40
CA THR A 224 11.32 -31.63 -47.00
C THR A 224 11.44 -32.68 -45.91
N GLY A 225 11.21 -32.26 -44.66
CA GLY A 225 11.15 -33.10 -43.47
C GLY A 225 10.33 -32.36 -42.42
N ASP A 226 9.06 -32.74 -42.34
CA ASP A 226 8.05 -32.22 -41.42
C ASP A 226 8.36 -32.69 -39.99
N GLU A 227 8.94 -31.84 -39.15
CA GLU A 227 8.83 -31.93 -37.67
C GLU A 227 8.82 -30.51 -37.08
N GLY A 228 7.64 -30.06 -36.66
CA GLY A 228 7.46 -28.78 -35.97
C GLY A 228 8.23 -28.75 -34.65
N VAL A 229 9.32 -27.98 -34.61
CA VAL A 229 9.99 -27.61 -33.36
C VAL A 229 9.05 -26.68 -32.60
N SER A 230 8.27 -27.26 -31.68
CA SER A 230 7.50 -26.49 -30.70
C SER A 230 8.45 -25.57 -29.93
N PRO A 231 8.11 -24.29 -29.72
CA PRO A 231 8.92 -23.41 -28.89
C PRO A 231 9.02 -24.01 -27.49
N SER A 232 10.24 -24.13 -26.97
CA SER A 232 10.47 -24.62 -25.61
C SER A 232 9.62 -23.81 -24.63
N PRO A 233 8.95 -24.46 -23.66
CA PRO A 233 8.14 -23.74 -22.69
C PRO A 233 9.03 -22.73 -21.95
N PRO A 234 8.52 -21.51 -21.64
CA PRO A 234 9.29 -20.54 -20.88
C PRO A 234 9.77 -21.18 -19.57
N PRO A 235 11.00 -20.87 -19.12
CA PRO A 235 11.49 -21.39 -17.85
C PRO A 235 10.47 -21.02 -16.75
N PRO A 236 10.21 -21.93 -15.79
CA PRO A 236 9.29 -21.62 -14.71
C PRO A 236 9.74 -20.33 -14.02
N PRO A 237 8.83 -19.42 -13.67
CA PRO A 237 9.18 -18.18 -12.99
C PRO A 237 10.01 -18.55 -11.75
N LEU A 238 11.25 -18.04 -11.70
CA LEU A 238 12.12 -18.21 -10.55
C LEU A 238 11.39 -17.61 -9.35
N GLN A 239 10.92 -18.46 -8.43
CA GLN A 239 10.28 -17.99 -7.20
C GLN A 239 11.28 -17.10 -6.47
N GLU A 240 10.88 -15.87 -6.17
CA GLU A 240 11.74 -14.94 -5.45
C GLU A 240 12.07 -15.50 -4.07
N PRO A 241 13.33 -15.34 -3.62
CA PRO A 241 13.74 -15.88 -2.33
C PRO A 241 13.04 -15.15 -1.18
N ALA A 242 12.75 -15.86 -0.10
CA ALA A 242 11.96 -15.37 1.03
C ALA A 242 12.46 -14.04 1.62
N HIS A 243 13.78 -13.82 1.67
CA HIS A 243 14.36 -12.56 2.18
C HIS A 243 14.07 -11.34 1.29
N LYS A 244 13.60 -11.53 0.04
CA LYS A 244 13.16 -10.45 -0.87
C LYS A 244 11.65 -10.26 -0.90
N PHE A 245 10.91 -10.98 -0.06
CA PHE A 245 9.45 -10.94 -0.07
C PHE A 245 8.92 -9.51 0.08
N PRO A 246 7.97 -9.07 -0.79
CA PRO A 246 7.66 -7.65 -0.97
C PRO A 246 6.60 -7.09 0.00
N TRP A 247 5.88 -7.94 0.75
CA TRP A 247 4.78 -7.51 1.63
C TRP A 247 3.75 -6.58 0.96
N SER A 248 3.45 -6.83 -0.32
CA SER A 248 2.58 -5.98 -1.13
C SER A 248 1.20 -5.76 -0.49
N GLY A 249 0.72 -4.51 -0.50
CA GLY A 249 -0.61 -4.15 0.01
C GLY A 249 -0.69 -3.83 1.51
N ILE A 250 0.29 -4.27 2.33
CA ILE A 250 0.29 -4.02 3.79
C ILE A 250 0.33 -2.52 4.11
N LYS A 251 1.17 -1.74 3.41
CA LYS A 251 1.24 -0.28 3.59
C LYS A 251 -0.11 0.38 3.32
N GLY A 252 -0.81 -0.08 2.28
CA GLY A 252 -2.13 0.43 1.92
C GLY A 252 -3.15 0.30 3.06
N GLN A 253 -3.22 -0.87 3.70
CA GLN A 253 -4.10 -1.10 4.85
C GLN A 253 -3.68 -0.26 6.06
N ILE A 254 -2.38 -0.13 6.34
CA ILE A 254 -1.88 0.73 7.41
C ILE A 254 -2.32 2.18 7.21
N PHE A 255 -2.18 2.72 5.99
CA PHE A 255 -2.61 4.09 5.69
C PHE A 255 -4.12 4.27 5.86
N THR A 256 -4.94 3.29 5.47
CA THR A 256 -6.38 3.32 5.69
C THR A 256 -6.69 3.45 7.18
N ILE A 257 -6.08 2.61 8.03
CA ILE A 257 -6.31 2.66 9.48
C ILE A 257 -5.84 3.99 10.07
N ILE A 258 -4.62 4.43 9.74
CA ILE A 258 -4.08 5.71 10.23
C ILE A 258 -4.97 6.88 9.82
N ALA A 259 -5.39 6.93 8.55
CA ALA A 259 -6.29 7.96 8.04
C ALA A 259 -7.62 7.95 8.80
N THR A 260 -8.24 6.77 8.98
CA THR A 260 -9.48 6.63 9.74
C THR A 260 -9.30 7.09 11.18
N LEU A 261 -8.21 6.73 11.87
CA LEU A 261 -7.96 7.19 13.24
C LEU A 261 -7.73 8.70 13.34
N LEU A 262 -7.02 9.30 12.37
CA LEU A 262 -6.73 10.73 12.31
C LEU A 262 -7.95 11.61 11.99
N GLN A 263 -9.00 11.07 11.37
CA GLN A 263 -10.20 11.84 11.04
C GLN A 263 -10.80 12.54 12.27
N PRO A 264 -11.53 13.65 12.10
CA PRO A 264 -12.32 14.21 13.18
C PRO A 264 -13.36 13.20 13.69
N PRO A 265 -13.92 13.40 14.90
CA PRO A 265 -15.11 12.68 15.34
C PRO A 265 -16.28 12.84 14.35
N PRO A 266 -17.21 11.88 14.29
CA PRO A 266 -18.37 11.98 13.41
C PRO A 266 -19.12 13.31 13.58
N GLY A 267 -19.48 13.95 12.47
CA GLY A 267 -20.14 15.25 12.46
C GLY A 267 -19.20 16.46 12.43
N GLN A 268 -17.88 16.25 12.44
CA GLN A 268 -16.89 17.31 12.26
C GLN A 268 -16.04 17.05 11.01
N SER A 269 -15.60 18.14 10.36
CA SER A 269 -14.75 18.08 9.16
C SER A 269 -13.33 18.62 9.40
N THR A 270 -13.07 19.18 10.59
CA THR A 270 -11.80 19.79 11.04
C THR A 270 -11.95 20.13 12.53
N PRO A 271 -10.86 20.19 13.33
CA PRO A 271 -9.51 19.74 13.02
C PRO A 271 -9.39 18.21 13.04
N GLY A 272 -8.23 17.69 12.62
CA GLY A 272 -7.90 16.27 12.80
C GLY A 272 -7.85 15.85 14.28
N ASN A 273 -7.85 14.54 14.54
CA ASN A 273 -7.86 14.03 15.91
C ASN A 273 -6.55 14.35 16.65
N ALA A 274 -6.60 15.27 17.61
CA ALA A 274 -5.44 15.76 18.34
C ALA A 274 -4.64 14.67 19.06
N GLN A 275 -5.29 13.65 19.62
CA GLN A 275 -4.58 12.56 20.30
C GLN A 275 -3.76 11.73 19.31
N VAL A 276 -4.35 11.41 18.16
CA VAL A 276 -3.68 10.64 17.11
C VAL A 276 -2.56 11.46 16.46
N GLN A 277 -2.79 12.76 16.23
CA GLN A 277 -1.75 13.68 15.78
C GLN A 277 -0.54 13.70 16.74
N MET A 278 -0.78 13.79 18.04
CA MET A 278 0.29 13.73 19.05
C MET A 278 1.00 12.37 19.06
N GLN A 279 0.28 11.26 18.90
CA GLN A 279 0.89 9.93 18.79
C GLN A 279 1.79 9.83 17.55
N MET A 280 1.35 10.36 16.41
CA MET A 280 2.15 10.42 15.18
C MET A 280 3.45 11.22 15.38
N MET A 281 3.41 12.33 16.11
CA MET A 281 4.61 13.09 16.47
C MET A 281 5.51 12.29 17.42
N LYS A 282 4.94 11.73 18.49
CA LYS A 282 5.66 11.00 19.53
C LYS A 282 6.43 9.79 18.98
N TYR A 283 5.85 9.10 17.99
CA TYR A 283 6.42 7.89 17.41
C TYR A 283 7.13 8.11 16.09
N ASN A 284 7.50 9.37 15.77
CA ASN A 284 8.20 9.74 14.53
C ASN A 284 7.48 9.25 13.26
N GLY A 285 6.15 9.17 13.28
CA GLY A 285 5.35 8.59 12.20
C GLY A 285 5.32 9.43 10.92
N ILE A 286 5.70 10.72 10.98
CA ILE A 286 5.76 11.59 9.79
C ILE A 286 6.81 11.09 8.80
N VAL A 287 7.99 10.68 9.27
CA VAL A 287 9.11 10.33 8.39
C VAL A 287 8.78 9.09 7.53
N PRO A 288 8.31 7.96 8.11
CA PRO A 288 7.86 6.81 7.32
C PRO A 288 6.74 7.17 6.33
N LEU A 289 5.77 8.01 6.73
CA LEU A 289 4.71 8.45 5.81
C LEU A 289 5.28 9.18 4.59
N LEU A 290 6.17 10.15 4.80
CA LEU A 290 6.78 10.91 3.71
C LEU A 290 7.64 10.04 2.81
N ASN A 291 8.34 9.06 3.37
CA ASN A 291 9.12 8.12 2.57
C ASN A 291 8.22 7.31 1.62
N CYS A 292 6.98 7.00 2.01
CA CYS A 292 6.00 6.33 1.16
C CYS A 292 5.36 7.22 0.08
N CYS A 293 5.70 8.52 -0.01
CA CYS A 293 5.23 9.38 -1.10
C CYS A 293 5.94 9.14 -2.44
N ALA A 294 7.13 8.53 -2.41
CA ALA A 294 7.83 8.14 -3.64
C ALA A 294 7.18 6.91 -4.28
N TYR A 295 7.27 6.82 -5.61
CA TYR A 295 6.65 5.72 -6.35
C TYR A 295 7.22 4.34 -5.94
N ASP A 296 6.32 3.36 -5.79
CA ASP A 296 6.62 1.96 -5.47
C ASP A 296 5.54 1.04 -6.09
N ASP A 297 5.91 0.23 -7.08
CA ASP A 297 4.97 -0.68 -7.77
C ASP A 297 4.42 -1.79 -6.85
N HIS A 298 5.09 -2.11 -5.74
CA HIS A 298 4.51 -3.01 -4.72
C HIS A 298 3.32 -2.41 -3.98
N ASN A 299 3.19 -1.08 -4.00
CA ASN A 299 2.15 -0.34 -3.28
C ASN A 299 1.56 0.73 -4.20
N PRO A 300 0.83 0.31 -5.26
CA PRO A 300 0.20 1.26 -6.15
C PRO A 300 -0.77 2.14 -5.35
N PHE A 301 -0.73 3.44 -5.64
CA PHE A 301 -1.51 4.47 -4.96
C PHE A 301 -1.11 4.76 -3.50
N ALA A 302 0.11 4.45 -3.07
CA ALA A 302 0.60 4.81 -1.74
C ALA A 302 0.54 6.33 -1.50
N LYS A 303 0.95 7.12 -2.50
CA LYS A 303 0.98 8.59 -2.42
C LYS A 303 -0.38 9.20 -2.13
N GLU A 304 -1.43 8.73 -2.78
CA GLU A 304 -2.81 9.19 -2.62
C GLU A 304 -3.31 8.88 -1.21
N ARG A 305 -3.03 7.68 -0.70
CA ARG A 305 -3.41 7.27 0.68
C ARG A 305 -2.65 8.06 1.75
N VAL A 306 -1.35 8.27 1.55
CA VAL A 306 -0.53 9.10 2.44
C VAL A 306 -1.03 10.55 2.44
N THR A 307 -1.45 11.08 1.29
CA THR A 307 -2.00 12.44 1.20
C THR A 307 -3.21 12.63 2.11
N ILE A 308 -4.09 11.62 2.23
CA ILE A 308 -5.22 11.66 3.16
C ILE A 308 -4.74 11.68 4.62
N CYS A 309 -3.72 10.88 4.96
CA CYS A 309 -3.12 10.90 6.30
C CYS A 309 -2.54 12.28 6.61
N LEU A 310 -1.78 12.87 5.68
CA LEU A 310 -1.14 14.17 5.84
C LEU A 310 -2.16 15.30 5.96
N LYS A 311 -3.26 15.25 5.19
CA LYS A 311 -4.38 16.20 5.32
C LYS A 311 -4.82 16.29 6.78
N TRP A 312 -5.18 15.15 7.38
CA TRP A 312 -5.69 15.13 8.75
C TRP A 312 -4.61 15.34 9.81
N LEU A 313 -3.37 14.94 9.54
CA LEU A 313 -2.25 15.14 10.46
C LEU A 313 -1.87 16.61 10.62
N LEU A 314 -1.98 17.39 9.55
CA LEU A 314 -1.62 18.81 9.52
C LEU A 314 -2.80 19.73 9.88
N ASP A 315 -4.03 19.26 9.73
CA ASP A 315 -5.24 20.03 10.02
C ASP A 315 -5.35 20.39 11.50
N GLY A 316 -5.08 21.66 11.82
CA GLY A 316 -5.10 22.20 13.19
C GLY A 316 -3.92 21.81 14.08
N CYS A 317 -2.92 21.09 13.58
CA CYS A 317 -1.78 20.61 14.37
C CYS A 317 -0.54 21.48 14.20
N GLU A 318 -0.29 22.41 15.12
CA GLU A 318 0.89 23.29 15.06
C GLU A 318 2.21 22.53 15.11
N ALA A 319 2.30 21.50 15.96
CA ALA A 319 3.51 20.69 16.12
C ALA A 319 3.91 20.00 14.79
N ALA A 320 2.95 19.39 14.10
CA ALA A 320 3.20 18.78 12.81
C ALA A 320 3.55 19.83 11.75
N ASN A 321 2.81 20.95 11.69
CA ASN A 321 3.12 22.03 10.75
C ASN A 321 4.52 22.62 10.95
N ASN A 322 4.96 22.81 12.20
CA ASN A 322 6.30 23.31 12.50
C ASN A 322 7.38 22.32 12.06
N PHE A 323 7.20 21.03 12.31
CA PHE A 323 8.10 19.98 11.82
C PHE A 323 8.24 20.00 10.29
N PHE A 324 7.13 20.17 9.56
CA PHE A 324 7.16 20.30 8.11
C PHE A 324 7.90 21.56 7.63
N ARG A 325 7.71 22.70 8.30
CA ARG A 325 8.46 23.94 7.99
C ARG A 325 9.96 23.75 8.19
N GLU A 326 10.37 23.08 9.26
CA GLU A 326 11.77 22.75 9.52
C GLU A 326 12.35 21.84 8.44
N LEU A 327 11.63 20.78 8.05
CA LEU A 327 12.06 19.89 6.97
C LEU A 327 12.24 20.62 5.64
N VAL A 328 11.33 21.53 5.29
CA VAL A 328 11.44 22.32 4.05
C VAL A 328 12.62 23.28 4.10
N ASN A 329 12.89 23.91 5.26
CA ASN A 329 14.03 24.80 5.42
C ASN A 329 15.38 24.06 5.34
N LEU A 330 15.42 22.78 5.70
CA LEU A 330 16.60 21.92 5.60
C LEU A 330 16.81 21.36 4.18
N ALA A 331 15.78 21.37 3.33
CA ALA A 331 15.88 20.85 1.97
C ALA A 331 16.62 21.84 1.05
N PRO A 332 17.67 21.42 0.32
CA PRO A 332 18.35 22.29 -0.64
C PRO A 332 17.37 22.71 -1.73
N GLN A 333 17.23 24.03 -1.97
CA GLN A 333 16.35 24.52 -3.01
C GLN A 333 16.81 24.01 -4.39
N PRO A 334 15.91 23.46 -5.23
CA PRO A 334 16.26 23.12 -6.60
C PRO A 334 16.54 24.44 -7.34
N ASN A 335 17.82 24.70 -7.64
CA ASN A 335 18.26 25.86 -8.39
C ASN A 335 17.72 25.76 -9.84
N LEU A 336 16.49 26.26 -10.06
CA LEU A 336 15.81 26.28 -11.36
C LEU A 336 15.91 27.64 -12.07
N ARG A 337 16.77 28.56 -11.63
CA ARG A 337 16.99 29.83 -12.35
C ARG A 337 18.12 29.68 -13.38
N PRO A 338 17.85 29.79 -14.69
CA PRO A 338 18.92 29.87 -15.68
C PRO A 338 19.68 31.19 -15.52
N PRO A 339 21.02 31.20 -15.62
CA PRO A 339 21.75 32.45 -15.82
C PRO A 339 21.36 33.07 -17.18
N PRO A 340 21.28 34.41 -17.29
CA PRO A 340 20.93 35.07 -18.53
C PRO A 340 21.93 34.69 -19.63
N GLY A 341 21.47 33.97 -20.65
CA GLY A 341 22.26 33.60 -21.85
C GLY A 341 22.81 32.18 -21.91
N GLY A 342 22.46 31.27 -20.99
CA GLY A 342 22.97 29.89 -20.97
C GLY A 342 21.95 28.80 -21.33
N THR A 343 22.39 27.76 -22.03
CA THR A 343 21.65 26.48 -22.10
C THR A 343 21.83 25.76 -20.76
N THR A 344 20.75 25.58 -20.00
CA THR A 344 20.77 24.76 -18.78
C THR A 344 20.37 23.33 -19.11
N VAL A 345 21.32 22.40 -18.98
CA VAL A 345 21.00 20.97 -18.84
C VAL A 345 20.69 20.76 -17.36
N SER A 346 19.41 20.76 -17.01
CA SER A 346 18.95 20.41 -15.68
C SER A 346 18.78 18.90 -15.60
N THR A 347 19.56 18.27 -14.73
CA THR A 347 19.35 16.87 -14.40
C THR A 347 18.16 16.74 -13.46
N ILE A 348 17.04 16.24 -13.95
CA ILE A 348 15.82 15.99 -13.18
C ILE A 348 15.78 14.50 -12.82
N LYS A 349 15.66 14.20 -11.53
CA LYS A 349 15.26 12.86 -11.08
C LYS A 349 13.74 12.79 -11.17
N LEU A 350 13.23 12.01 -12.13
CA LEU A 350 11.80 11.72 -12.23
C LEU A 350 11.45 10.61 -11.24
N ASP A 351 10.39 10.82 -10.46
CA ASP A 351 9.90 9.82 -9.51
C ASP A 351 9.49 8.54 -10.25
N GLY A 352 9.91 7.38 -9.75
CA GLY A 352 9.65 6.07 -10.37
C GLY A 352 10.57 5.66 -11.54
N VAL A 353 11.51 6.50 -11.99
CA VAL A 353 12.47 6.18 -13.06
C VAL A 353 13.89 6.05 -12.49
N GLN A 354 14.55 4.90 -12.70
CA GLN A 354 15.96 4.74 -12.33
C GLN A 354 16.87 5.54 -13.29
N GLY A 355 17.48 6.60 -12.79
CA GLY A 355 18.49 7.39 -13.51
C GLY A 355 18.26 8.89 -13.45
N GLU A 356 19.23 9.62 -13.98
CA GLU A 356 19.24 11.07 -14.07
C GLU A 356 18.72 11.50 -15.46
N VAL A 357 17.53 12.11 -15.52
CA VAL A 357 16.96 12.60 -16.78
C VAL A 357 17.52 13.99 -17.08
N LYS A 358 18.41 14.08 -18.05
CA LYS A 358 18.95 15.37 -18.51
C LYS A 358 17.89 16.09 -19.35
N VAL A 359 17.24 17.08 -18.74
CA VAL A 359 16.30 17.97 -19.43
C VAL A 359 17.08 19.19 -19.88
N GLN A 360 17.21 19.36 -21.19
CA GLN A 360 17.80 20.55 -21.79
C GLN A 360 16.69 21.56 -22.06
N VAL A 361 16.63 22.62 -21.24
CA VAL A 361 15.74 23.75 -21.52
C VAL A 361 16.48 24.71 -22.45
N ARG A 362 16.02 24.82 -23.71
CA ARG A 362 16.51 25.85 -24.64
C ARG A 362 15.69 27.13 -24.42
N SER A 363 16.37 28.24 -24.14
CA SER A 363 15.75 29.56 -24.16
C SER A 363 15.43 29.93 -25.62
N ASN A 364 14.15 30.10 -25.96
CA ASN A 364 13.74 30.64 -27.25
C ASN A 364 13.95 32.15 -27.27
N THR A 365 15.21 32.57 -27.44
CA THR A 365 15.54 33.95 -27.75
C THR A 365 16.49 33.93 -28.95
N ALA A 366 15.91 33.82 -30.14
CA ALA A 366 16.64 34.03 -31.39
C ALA A 366 16.77 35.55 -31.66
N PRO A 367 17.94 36.06 -32.09
CA PRO A 367 18.09 37.44 -32.52
C PRO A 367 17.38 37.66 -33.87
N PRO A 368 16.93 38.90 -34.18
CA PRO A 368 16.20 39.17 -35.41
C PRO A 368 17.19 39.15 -36.59
N LEU A 369 16.99 38.22 -37.52
CA LEU A 369 17.63 38.26 -38.83
C LEU A 369 16.64 38.82 -39.85
N ALA A 370 17.10 39.84 -40.55
CA ALA A 370 16.38 40.55 -41.58
C ALA A 370 16.07 39.65 -42.79
N ASP A 371 14.82 39.78 -43.23
CA ASP A 371 14.34 39.78 -44.62
C ASP A 371 14.57 38.53 -45.50
N ARG A 372 13.53 37.69 -45.61
CA ARG A 372 13.08 37.08 -46.87
C ARG A 372 11.74 36.36 -46.73
N GLY A 373 10.71 36.94 -47.37
CA GLY A 373 9.65 36.20 -48.08
C GLY A 373 8.53 35.55 -47.25
N ALA A 374 7.36 36.18 -47.28
CA ALA A 374 6.09 35.72 -46.73
C ALA A 374 5.61 34.37 -47.30
N SER A 375 5.01 33.53 -46.44
CA SER A 375 3.74 32.79 -46.67
C SER A 375 3.70 31.52 -45.80
N SER A 376 2.76 31.48 -44.83
CA SER A 376 2.00 30.28 -44.38
C SER A 376 1.55 30.31 -42.91
N THR A 377 1.97 31.27 -42.10
CA THR A 377 1.60 31.30 -40.66
C THR A 377 0.41 32.21 -40.30
N ASP A 378 0.02 33.14 -41.19
CA ASP A 378 -1.07 34.08 -40.89
C ASP A 378 -2.48 33.50 -41.16
N GLU A 379 -2.63 32.53 -42.07
CA GLU A 379 -3.94 31.94 -42.39
C GLU A 379 -4.51 31.03 -41.28
N LEU A 380 -3.68 30.53 -40.36
CA LEU A 380 -4.11 29.67 -39.26
C LEU A 380 -4.53 30.46 -38.00
N LEU A 381 -4.02 31.68 -37.84
CA LEU A 381 -4.38 32.56 -36.72
C LEU A 381 -5.68 33.34 -37.00
N GLU A 382 -5.97 33.66 -38.26
CA GLU A 382 -7.19 34.37 -38.65
C GLU A 382 -8.45 33.47 -38.51
N LYS A 383 -8.35 32.17 -38.80
CA LYS A 383 -9.45 31.20 -38.62
C LYS A 383 -9.78 30.85 -37.17
N ALA A 384 -8.88 31.10 -36.22
CA ALA A 384 -9.12 30.87 -34.80
C ALA A 384 -9.80 32.08 -34.11
N ALA A 385 -9.71 33.27 -34.71
CA ALA A 385 -10.26 34.50 -34.16
C ALA A 385 -11.73 34.77 -34.55
N GLU A 386 -12.25 34.13 -35.62
CA GLU A 386 -13.65 34.29 -36.05
C GLU A 386 -14.66 33.44 -35.26
N LEU A 387 -14.22 32.56 -34.36
CA LEU A 387 -15.11 31.64 -33.62
C LEU A 387 -15.53 32.13 -32.22
N ASN A 388 -15.16 33.34 -31.80
CA ASN A 388 -15.42 33.79 -30.43
C ASN A 388 -15.84 35.26 -30.30
N LEU A 389 -16.90 35.65 -31.02
CA LEU A 389 -17.60 36.91 -30.80
C LEU A 389 -19.11 36.71 -31.01
N GLY A 390 -19.85 36.47 -29.93
CA GLY A 390 -21.30 36.37 -29.96
C GLY A 390 -21.94 36.40 -28.58
N LEU A 391 -22.32 37.62 -28.16
CA LEU A 391 -23.31 37.95 -27.12
C LEU A 391 -22.80 38.12 -25.67
N ASN A 392 -22.35 39.34 -25.39
CA ASN A 392 -22.89 40.09 -24.26
C ASN A 392 -22.86 41.60 -24.55
N GLN A 393 -24.03 42.22 -24.74
CA GLN A 393 -24.44 43.46 -24.07
C GLN A 393 -25.75 44.02 -24.64
N SER A 394 -26.77 44.16 -23.79
CA SER A 394 -27.42 45.47 -23.57
C SER A 394 -28.18 45.48 -22.24
N LYS A 395 -27.99 46.56 -21.48
CA LYS A 395 -28.73 46.91 -20.26
C LYS A 395 -30.06 47.58 -20.64
N SER A 396 -31.12 47.33 -19.84
CA SER A 396 -31.98 48.35 -19.21
C SER A 396 -33.44 47.90 -19.06
N GLY A 397 -33.94 47.83 -17.81
CA GLY A 397 -35.31 48.27 -17.50
C GLY A 397 -36.17 47.38 -16.59
N SER A 398 -36.55 47.97 -15.45
CA SER A 398 -37.79 47.74 -14.68
C SER A 398 -37.80 46.71 -13.53
N ARG A 399 -37.96 47.29 -12.33
CA ARG A 399 -38.42 46.72 -11.05
C ARG A 399 -39.71 45.88 -11.18
N SER A 400 -39.78 44.76 -10.46
CA SER A 400 -40.97 44.32 -9.71
C SER A 400 -40.63 43.20 -8.74
N ASN A 401 -41.07 43.37 -7.49
CA ASN A 401 -41.03 42.45 -6.36
C ASN A 401 -41.64 41.07 -6.66
N ILE A 402 -41.04 40.02 -6.11
CA ILE A 402 -41.73 38.79 -5.66
C ILE A 402 -40.84 38.09 -4.61
N GLU A 403 -40.81 38.66 -3.41
CA GLU A 403 -40.48 37.94 -2.17
C GLU A 403 -41.83 37.55 -1.54
N GLU A 404 -42.50 36.55 -2.09
CA GLU A 404 -43.76 36.03 -1.53
C GLU A 404 -44.16 34.72 -2.26
N ASP A 405 -43.30 33.69 -2.28
CA ASP A 405 -43.79 32.34 -2.66
C ASP A 405 -42.89 31.15 -2.25
N PHE A 406 -42.24 31.22 -1.08
CA PHE A 406 -41.52 30.05 -0.54
C PHE A 406 -41.83 29.81 0.94
N MET A 407 -43.12 29.70 1.22
CA MET A 407 -43.69 29.00 2.37
C MET A 407 -44.90 28.20 1.86
N ALA A 408 -44.61 26.99 1.36
CA ALA A 408 -45.58 25.90 1.18
C ALA A 408 -44.87 24.56 1.39
#